data_AF-A0AAV5J1H2-F1
#
_entry.id   AF-A0AAV5J1H2-F1
#
_cell.length_a   1.000
_cell.length_b   1.000
_cell.length_c   1.000
_cell.angle_alpha   90.00
_cell.angle_beta   90.00
_cell.angle_gamma   90.00
#
_symmetry.space_group_name_H-M   'P 1'
#
loop_
_entity.id
_entity.type
_entity.pdbx_description
1 polymer ?
#
loop_
_entity_poly.entity_id
_entity_poly.type
_entity_poly.pdbx_seq_one_letter_code
_entity_poly.pdbx_strand_id
1 'polypeptide(L)'
;MSAQLRKKIQKKFKIRGYSLKIEALDEVLSFLRSFPDAEDEAVDLLLDNLEHESLKSSIIDKEPLQKVVSLLLEAEGVVAEECPSSVSSHSALRIIDVFFVPKFRFDPIKKHFYEHTGRLPIHGEASAKAGLYRDRFLLLYQRVSRDMHFIKPAFDTEMSNFGGCELSTIQSLVGQSGRRWVMGVISQLEDGHFYLEDLTAAVEVDLSKAISFI
;
A
#
# COMPACT_ATOMS: atom_id res chain seq x y z
N MET A 1 -8.92 -25.09 31.28
CA MET A 1 -7.94 -24.94 30.16
C MET A 1 -6.57 -24.47 30.67
N SER A 2 -6.47 -23.48 31.57
CA SER A 2 -5.17 -22.86 31.96
C SER A 2 -4.18 -23.75 32.75
N ALA A 3 -4.64 -24.68 33.59
CA ALA A 3 -3.74 -25.45 34.46
C ALA A 3 -2.90 -26.51 33.72
N GLN A 4 -3.45 -27.13 32.67
CA GLN A 4 -2.74 -28.10 31.84
C GLN A 4 -1.70 -27.40 30.96
N LEU A 5 -2.07 -26.25 30.37
CA LEU A 5 -1.17 -25.42 29.56
C LEU A 5 0.02 -24.91 30.39
N ARG A 6 -0.23 -24.39 31.60
CA ARG A 6 0.82 -23.97 32.55
C ARG A 6 1.83 -25.07 32.86
N LYS A 7 1.36 -26.29 33.11
CA LYS A 7 2.23 -27.47 33.34
C LYS A 7 3.04 -27.84 32.10
N LYS A 8 2.42 -27.73 30.91
CA LYS A 8 3.08 -28.01 29.62
C LYS A 8 4.23 -27.03 29.36
N ILE A 9 3.99 -25.73 29.54
CA ILE A 9 5.02 -24.68 29.40
C ILE A 9 6.16 -24.91 30.38
N GLN A 10 5.85 -25.10 31.67
CA GLN A 10 6.88 -25.37 32.68
C GLN A 10 7.71 -26.62 32.36
N LYS A 11 7.10 -27.66 31.78
CA LYS A 11 7.81 -28.87 31.35
C LYS A 11 8.75 -28.57 30.18
N LYS A 12 8.30 -27.85 29.14
CA LYS A 12 9.13 -27.46 27.99
C LYS A 12 10.35 -26.64 28.42
N PHE A 13 10.16 -25.63 29.27
CA PHE A 13 11.26 -24.83 29.80
C PHE A 13 12.23 -25.66 30.65
N LYS A 14 11.73 -26.57 31.49
CA LYS A 14 12.59 -27.47 32.27
C LYS A 14 13.42 -28.41 31.40
N ILE A 15 12.90 -28.88 30.27
CA ILE A 15 13.65 -29.73 29.33
C ILE A 15 14.85 -28.99 28.75
N ARG A 16 14.72 -27.68 28.48
CA ARG A 16 15.82 -26.80 28.06
C ARG A 16 16.70 -26.29 29.22
N GLY A 17 16.49 -26.79 30.45
CA GLY A 17 17.28 -26.42 31.62
C GLY A 17 16.84 -25.13 32.33
N TYR A 18 15.71 -24.54 31.95
CA TYR A 18 15.22 -23.29 32.52
C TYR A 18 14.17 -23.52 33.62
N SER A 19 14.20 -22.66 34.64
CA SER A 19 13.17 -22.57 35.67
C SER A 19 12.47 -21.21 35.60
N LEU A 20 11.16 -21.21 35.34
CA LEU A 20 10.36 -19.98 35.23
C LEU A 20 9.88 -19.50 36.60
N LYS A 21 10.03 -18.21 36.88
CA LYS A 21 9.26 -17.54 37.93
C LYS A 21 7.79 -17.36 37.50
N ILE A 22 6.91 -17.10 38.47
CA ILE A 22 5.46 -16.93 38.22
C ILE A 22 5.20 -15.79 37.25
N GLU A 23 5.89 -14.66 37.41
CA GLU A 23 5.75 -13.48 36.53
C GLU A 23 6.17 -13.78 35.09
N ALA A 24 7.23 -14.56 34.90
CA ALA A 24 7.68 -14.98 33.57
C ALA A 24 6.69 -15.96 32.93
N LEU A 25 6.11 -16.87 33.73
CA LEU A 25 5.08 -17.78 33.24
C LEU A 25 3.84 -17.04 32.72
N ASP A 26 3.40 -16.00 33.43
CA ASP A 26 2.24 -15.20 33.01
C ASP A 26 2.53 -14.40 31.72
N GLU A 27 3.78 -13.94 31.53
CA GLU A 27 4.21 -13.28 30.29
C GLU A 27 4.25 -14.23 29.08
N VAL A 28 4.72 -15.48 29.26
CA VAL A 28 4.63 -16.50 28.20
C VAL A 28 3.16 -16.75 27.85
N LEU A 29 2.28 -16.85 28.85
CA LEU A 29 0.86 -17.06 28.60
C LEU A 29 0.21 -15.89 27.88
N SER A 30 0.61 -14.64 28.14
CA SER A 30 0.11 -13.49 27.38
C SER A 30 0.58 -13.53 25.93
N PHE A 31 1.84 -13.90 25.69
CA PHE A 31 2.38 -14.07 24.34
C PHE A 31 1.64 -15.16 23.53
N LEU A 32 1.38 -16.31 24.14
CA LEU A 32 0.70 -17.43 23.47
C LEU A 32 -0.76 -17.13 23.08
N ARG A 33 -1.42 -16.16 23.74
CA ARG A 33 -2.78 -15.74 23.34
C ARG A 33 -2.82 -15.15 21.94
N SER A 34 -1.71 -14.62 21.44
CA SER A 34 -1.58 -14.13 20.08
C SER A 34 -1.51 -15.25 19.03
N PHE A 35 -1.29 -16.50 19.46
CA PHE A 35 -1.09 -17.68 18.59
C PHE A 35 -1.95 -18.88 19.04
N PRO A 36 -3.29 -18.76 19.01
CA PRO A 36 -4.18 -19.79 19.58
C PRO A 36 -4.08 -21.16 18.88
N ASP A 37 -3.72 -21.19 17.60
CA ASP A 37 -3.63 -22.43 16.81
C ASP A 37 -2.20 -23.01 16.75
N ALA A 38 -1.20 -22.29 17.28
CA ALA A 38 0.23 -22.60 17.15
C ALA A 38 0.99 -22.47 18.49
N GLU A 39 0.32 -22.75 19.62
CA GLU A 39 0.90 -22.56 20.96
C GLU A 39 2.21 -23.34 21.15
N ASP A 40 2.32 -24.56 20.61
CA ASP A 40 3.53 -25.37 20.78
C ASP A 40 4.73 -24.82 20.00
N GLU A 41 4.52 -24.42 18.74
CA GLU A 41 5.56 -23.82 17.91
C GLU A 41 5.99 -22.47 18.46
N ALA A 42 5.05 -21.66 18.95
CA ALA A 42 5.35 -20.36 19.56
C ALA A 42 6.20 -20.51 20.83
N VAL A 43 5.96 -21.54 21.67
CA VAL A 43 6.84 -21.82 22.82
C VAL A 43 8.23 -22.25 22.37
N ASP A 44 8.34 -23.09 21.35
CA ASP A 44 9.63 -23.58 20.86
C ASP A 44 10.46 -22.45 20.24
N LEU A 45 9.83 -21.57 19.44
CA LEU A 45 10.44 -20.37 18.89
C LEU A 45 10.95 -19.41 19.98
N LEU A 46 10.15 -19.21 21.02
CA LEU A 46 10.53 -18.38 22.16
C LEU A 46 11.75 -18.97 22.89
N LEU A 47 11.78 -20.28 23.09
CA LEU A 47 12.92 -20.97 23.72
C LEU A 47 14.20 -20.86 22.88
N ASP A 48 14.10 -21.03 21.56
CA ASP A 48 15.26 -20.94 20.66
C ASP A 48 15.85 -19.52 20.66
N ASN A 49 15.01 -18.48 20.73
CA ASN A 49 15.48 -17.10 20.85
C ASN A 49 16.03 -16.77 22.25
N LEU A 50 15.51 -17.42 23.30
CA LEU A 50 16.02 -17.27 24.66
C LEU A 50 17.43 -17.86 24.83
N GLU A 51 17.80 -18.89 24.05
CA GLU A 51 19.16 -19.44 24.02
C GLU A 51 20.20 -18.45 23.48
N HIS A 52 19.78 -17.51 22.63
CA HIS A 52 20.65 -16.47 22.08
C HIS A 52 20.87 -15.28 23.02
N GLU A 53 20.06 -15.14 24.07
CA GLU A 53 20.20 -14.10 25.10
C GLU A 53 21.29 -14.45 26.13
N SER A 54 22.09 -13.46 26.53
CA SER A 54 23.08 -13.64 27.59
C SER A 54 22.40 -13.68 28.97
N LEU A 55 21.94 -14.86 29.38
CA LEU A 55 21.25 -15.05 30.64
C LEU A 55 22.22 -15.06 31.83
N LYS A 56 21.86 -14.35 32.91
CA LYS A 56 22.64 -14.33 34.16
C LYS A 56 22.49 -15.61 34.98
N SER A 57 21.41 -16.36 34.77
CA SER A 57 21.12 -17.62 35.49
C SER A 57 20.11 -18.48 34.73
N SER A 58 20.02 -19.77 35.10
CA SER A 58 18.99 -20.71 34.60
C SER A 58 17.57 -20.40 35.11
N ILE A 59 17.43 -19.43 36.01
CA ILE A 59 16.13 -18.96 36.50
C ILE A 59 15.71 -17.76 35.66
N ILE A 60 14.59 -17.89 34.96
CA ILE A 60 14.09 -16.89 34.03
C ILE A 60 13.09 -15.98 34.74
N ASP A 61 13.45 -14.70 34.76
CA ASP A 61 12.66 -13.59 35.26
C ASP A 61 11.86 -12.95 34.11
N LYS A 62 11.06 -11.94 34.41
CA LYS A 62 10.24 -11.26 33.41
C LYS A 62 11.09 -10.53 32.35
N GLU A 63 12.21 -9.92 32.75
CA GLU A 63 12.99 -9.02 31.89
C GLU A 63 13.59 -9.68 30.63
N PRO A 64 14.28 -10.84 30.70
CA PRO A 64 14.84 -11.48 29.51
C PRO A 64 13.75 -11.94 28.55
N LEU A 65 12.63 -12.40 29.11
CA LEU A 65 11.50 -12.87 28.34
C LEU A 65 10.81 -11.73 27.59
N GLN A 66 10.64 -10.57 28.24
CA GLN A 66 10.05 -9.39 27.59
C GLN A 66 10.86 -8.92 26.40
N LYS A 67 12.20 -8.99 26.45
CA LYS A 67 13.06 -8.65 25.31
C LYS A 67 12.85 -9.61 24.14
N VAL A 68 12.81 -10.91 24.41
CA VAL A 68 12.57 -11.91 23.37
C VAL A 68 11.16 -11.76 22.79
N VAL A 69 10.16 -11.57 23.64
CA VAL A 69 8.77 -11.35 23.22
C VAL A 69 8.63 -10.09 22.38
N SER A 70 9.27 -8.97 22.76
CA SER A 70 9.26 -7.75 21.94
C SER A 70 9.91 -7.97 20.58
N LEU A 71 11.06 -8.65 20.54
CA LEU A 71 11.74 -8.96 19.28
C LEU A 71 10.90 -9.87 18.36
N LEU A 72 10.22 -10.86 18.93
CA LEU A 72 9.36 -11.78 18.17
C LEU A 72 8.11 -11.09 17.62
N LEU A 73 7.43 -10.27 18.45
CA LEU A 73 6.27 -9.49 18.01
C LEU A 73 6.64 -8.43 16.96
N GLU A 74 7.83 -7.82 17.07
CA GLU A 74 8.37 -6.90 16.06
C GLU A 74 8.67 -7.61 14.73
N ALA A 75 9.20 -8.83 14.78
CA ALA A 75 9.55 -9.62 13.59
C ALA A 75 8.31 -10.13 12.83
N GLU A 76 7.24 -10.47 13.53
CA GLU A 76 6.00 -10.97 12.91
C GLU A 76 5.10 -9.86 12.37
N GLY A 77 5.46 -8.59 12.54
CA GLY A 77 4.67 -7.47 12.03
C GLY A 77 3.26 -7.42 12.60
N VAL A 78 3.04 -8.04 13.77
CA VAL A 78 1.77 -7.95 14.51
C VAL A 78 1.75 -6.58 15.15
N VAL A 79 1.38 -5.60 14.33
CA VAL A 79 0.98 -4.28 14.79
C VAL A 79 -0.22 -4.51 15.69
N ALA A 80 0.01 -4.48 17.00
CA ALA A 80 -1.05 -4.12 17.92
C ALA A 80 -1.48 -2.72 17.49
N GLU A 81 -2.67 -2.64 16.88
CA GLU A 81 -3.48 -1.44 16.78
C GLU A 81 -3.53 -0.77 18.15
N GLU A 82 -2.63 0.16 18.46
CA GLU A 82 -2.82 1.16 19.51
C GLU A 82 -1.76 2.30 19.47
N CYS A 83 -2.30 3.52 19.40
CA CYS A 83 -1.71 4.82 19.76
C CYS A 83 -0.71 5.52 18.77
N PRO A 84 -1.05 6.72 18.26
CA PRO A 84 -0.21 7.51 17.34
C PRO A 84 0.90 8.33 18.05
N SER A 85 1.33 7.95 19.24
CA SER A 85 2.21 8.76 20.09
C SER A 85 3.39 8.00 20.68
N SER A 86 3.95 7.05 19.93
CA SER A 86 5.34 6.66 20.16
C SER A 86 6.01 6.53 18.80
N VAL A 87 7.13 7.23 18.65
CA VAL A 87 8.05 7.10 17.53
C VAL A 87 8.68 5.73 17.65
N SER A 88 7.91 4.69 17.31
CA SER A 88 8.41 3.33 17.20
C SER A 88 9.39 3.32 16.03
N SER A 89 10.62 2.97 16.35
CA SER A 89 11.78 2.89 15.46
C SER A 89 11.40 2.20 14.16
N HIS A 90 11.02 2.99 13.15
CA HIS A 90 10.87 2.49 11.79
C HIS A 90 12.18 1.80 11.44
N SER A 91 12.12 0.51 11.10
CA SER A 91 13.23 -0.20 10.46
C SER A 91 13.83 0.74 9.40
N ALA A 92 15.09 1.15 9.58
CA ALA A 92 15.73 2.14 8.70
C ALA A 92 15.70 1.73 7.22
N LEU A 93 15.52 0.43 6.95
CA LEU A 93 15.31 -0.14 5.64
C LEU A 93 14.11 -1.11 5.71
N ARG A 94 13.16 -0.94 4.78
CA ARG A 94 12.03 -1.85 4.57
C ARG A 94 12.01 -2.27 3.11
N ILE A 95 11.95 -3.58 2.86
CA ILE A 95 11.73 -4.15 1.53
C ILE A 95 10.23 -4.38 1.39
N ILE A 96 9.62 -3.76 0.38
CA ILE A 96 8.19 -3.89 0.10
C ILE A 96 8.04 -4.87 -1.06
N ASP A 97 7.41 -6.01 -0.81
CA ASP A 97 7.02 -6.94 -1.85
C ASP A 97 5.85 -6.36 -2.66
N VAL A 98 6.00 -6.35 -3.98
CA VAL A 98 5.01 -5.84 -4.93
C VAL A 98 3.65 -6.53 -4.80
N PHE A 99 3.60 -7.81 -4.40
CA PHE A 99 2.36 -8.57 -4.27
C PHE A 99 1.60 -8.30 -2.96
N PHE A 100 2.27 -7.69 -1.97
CA PHE A 100 1.68 -7.26 -0.71
C PHE A 100 1.38 -5.75 -0.67
N VAL A 101 1.67 -5.01 -1.75
CA VAL A 101 1.32 -3.59 -1.83
C VAL A 101 -0.20 -3.44 -1.87
N PRO A 102 -0.80 -2.68 -0.94
CA PRO A 102 -2.23 -2.42 -0.96
C PRO A 102 -2.59 -1.65 -2.23
N LYS A 103 -3.58 -2.15 -2.98
CA LYS A 103 -4.04 -1.49 -4.20
C LYS A 103 -5.05 -0.41 -3.84
N PHE A 104 -4.78 0.83 -4.22
CA PHE A 104 -5.74 1.92 -4.12
C PHE A 104 -6.37 2.23 -5.49
N ARG A 105 -7.64 2.64 -5.47
CA ARG A 105 -8.35 3.16 -6.64
C ARG A 105 -8.76 4.61 -6.39
N PHE A 106 -8.67 5.42 -7.43
CA PHE A 106 -9.09 6.81 -7.38
C PHE A 106 -10.57 6.94 -7.73
N ASP A 107 -11.34 7.61 -6.87
CA ASP A 107 -12.72 8.02 -7.15
C ASP A 107 -12.72 9.41 -7.80
N PRO A 108 -13.09 9.56 -9.08
CA PRO A 108 -13.09 10.85 -9.77
C PRO A 108 -14.16 11.82 -9.25
N ILE A 109 -15.24 11.31 -8.63
CA ILE A 109 -16.33 12.12 -8.08
C ILE A 109 -15.91 12.65 -6.71
N LYS A 110 -15.53 11.74 -5.81
CA LYS A 110 -15.12 12.12 -4.44
C LYS A 110 -13.72 12.73 -4.39
N LYS A 111 -12.90 12.54 -5.42
CA LYS A 111 -11.49 12.97 -5.50
C LYS A 111 -10.62 12.39 -4.38
N HIS A 112 -10.93 11.19 -3.91
CA HIS A 112 -10.19 10.47 -2.87
C HIS A 112 -9.78 9.09 -3.36
N PHE A 113 -8.72 8.56 -2.73
CA PHE A 113 -8.32 7.16 -2.92
C PHE A 113 -9.03 6.28 -1.90
N TYR A 114 -9.46 5.11 -2.35
CA TYR A 114 -9.99 4.07 -1.48
C TYR A 114 -9.23 2.78 -1.73
N GLU A 115 -9.04 2.00 -0.68
CA GLU A 115 -8.40 0.70 -0.78
C GLU A 115 -9.30 -0.28 -1.51
N HIS A 116 -8.72 -1.04 -2.44
CA HIS A 116 -9.40 -2.12 -3.12
C HIS A 116 -9.29 -3.40 -2.30
N THR A 117 -10.39 -3.78 -1.65
CA THR A 117 -10.49 -4.99 -0.80
C THR A 117 -10.78 -6.27 -1.58
N GLY A 118 -10.86 -6.20 -2.91
CA GLY A 118 -11.12 -7.36 -3.77
C GLY A 118 -9.86 -8.18 -4.07
N ARG A 119 -10.07 -9.40 -4.56
CA ARG A 119 -8.97 -10.28 -5.00
C ARG A 119 -8.26 -9.68 -6.21
N LEU A 120 -6.92 -9.77 -6.23
CA LEU A 120 -6.06 -9.37 -7.35
C LEU A 120 -5.47 -10.62 -8.03
N PRO A 121 -6.23 -11.30 -8.91
CA PRO A 121 -5.70 -12.46 -9.61
C PRO A 121 -4.62 -12.03 -10.61
N ILE A 122 -3.59 -12.87 -10.78
CA ILE A 122 -2.55 -12.70 -11.81
C ILE A 122 -3.18 -12.76 -13.22
N HIS A 123 -4.16 -13.64 -13.39
CA HIS A 123 -4.95 -13.73 -14.62
C HIS A 123 -6.24 -12.92 -14.44
N GLY A 124 -6.23 -11.68 -14.94
CA GLY A 124 -7.38 -10.79 -14.90
C GLY A 124 -8.38 -11.05 -16.03
N GLU A 125 -9.62 -10.65 -15.79
CA GLU A 125 -10.67 -10.60 -16.82
C GLU A 125 -10.38 -9.54 -17.89
N ALA A 126 -11.04 -9.62 -19.04
CA ALA A 126 -10.91 -8.62 -20.11
C ALA A 126 -11.16 -7.18 -19.62
N SER A 127 -12.08 -7.00 -18.67
CA SER A 127 -12.38 -5.71 -18.03
C SER A 127 -11.20 -5.14 -17.24
N ALA A 128 -10.29 -5.98 -16.73
CA ALA A 128 -9.10 -5.52 -16.01
C ALA A 128 -8.14 -4.74 -16.93
N LYS A 129 -8.04 -5.14 -18.21
CA LYS A 129 -7.22 -4.42 -19.20
C LYS A 129 -7.79 -3.02 -19.48
N ALA A 130 -9.10 -2.92 -19.72
CA ALA A 130 -9.76 -1.63 -19.90
C ALA A 130 -9.65 -0.74 -18.65
N GLY A 131 -9.82 -1.34 -17.47
CA GLY A 131 -9.66 -0.66 -16.18
C GLY A 131 -8.27 -0.05 -15.99
N LEU A 132 -7.20 -0.75 -16.42
CA LEU A 132 -5.83 -0.24 -16.33
C LEU A 132 -5.64 1.08 -17.10
N TYR A 133 -6.13 1.18 -18.33
CA TYR A 133 -6.01 2.41 -19.11
C TYR A 133 -6.90 3.52 -18.57
N ARG A 134 -8.12 3.18 -18.12
CA ARG A 134 -9.03 4.13 -17.48
C ARG A 134 -8.45 4.72 -16.20
N ASP A 135 -7.92 3.88 -15.31
CA ASP A 135 -7.31 4.31 -14.05
C ASP A 135 -6.10 5.22 -14.30
N ARG A 136 -5.24 4.85 -15.26
CA ARG A 136 -4.09 5.69 -15.67
C ARG A 136 -4.54 7.05 -16.20
N PHE A 137 -5.53 7.08 -17.08
CA PHE A 137 -6.07 8.31 -17.62
C PHE A 137 -6.62 9.21 -16.50
N LEU A 138 -7.45 8.66 -15.61
CA LEU A 138 -8.07 9.43 -14.53
C LEU A 138 -7.06 10.03 -13.55
N LEU A 139 -5.99 9.29 -13.23
CA LEU A 139 -4.91 9.79 -12.36
C LEU A 139 -4.14 10.94 -13.02
N LEU A 140 -3.78 10.78 -14.30
CA LEU A 140 -3.11 11.84 -15.04
C LEU A 140 -4.02 13.05 -15.21
N TYR A 141 -5.30 12.83 -15.51
CA TYR A 141 -6.28 13.90 -15.68
C TYR A 141 -6.44 14.69 -14.38
N GLN A 142 -6.57 14.01 -13.24
CA GLN A 142 -6.62 14.65 -11.93
C GLN A 142 -5.37 15.49 -11.63
N ARG A 143 -4.18 15.05 -12.05
CA ARG A 143 -2.93 15.80 -11.89
C ARG A 143 -2.89 17.03 -12.81
N VAL A 144 -3.20 16.86 -14.09
CA VAL A 144 -3.14 17.95 -15.09
C VAL A 144 -4.22 19.00 -14.82
N SER A 145 -5.44 18.61 -14.45
CA SER A 145 -6.52 19.58 -14.13
C SER A 145 -6.24 20.44 -12.90
N ARG A 146 -5.22 20.11 -12.08
CA ARG A 146 -4.77 20.90 -10.92
C ARG A 146 -3.55 21.76 -11.25
N ASP A 147 -2.99 21.63 -12.43
CA ASP A 147 -1.86 22.45 -12.87
C ASP A 147 -2.35 23.85 -13.26
N MET A 148 -1.59 24.87 -12.84
CA MET A 148 -1.96 26.28 -13.01
C MET A 148 -2.22 26.66 -14.48
N HIS A 149 -1.57 26.00 -15.44
CA HIS A 149 -1.74 26.31 -16.86
C HIS A 149 -3.07 25.80 -17.42
N PHE A 150 -3.66 24.78 -16.80
CA PHE A 150 -4.90 24.11 -17.25
C PHE A 150 -6.11 24.41 -16.35
N ILE A 151 -5.92 25.14 -15.25
CA ILE A 151 -7.00 25.60 -14.37
C ILE A 151 -7.79 26.71 -15.07
N LYS A 152 -9.12 26.60 -15.03
CA LYS A 152 -10.02 27.69 -15.43
C LYS A 152 -9.83 28.89 -14.47
N PRO A 153 -9.49 30.09 -14.95
CA PRO A 153 -9.43 31.27 -14.10
C PRO A 153 -10.78 31.49 -13.42
N ALA A 154 -10.78 31.71 -12.10
CA ALA A 154 -12.00 31.95 -11.34
C ALA A 154 -12.65 33.32 -11.67
N PHE A 155 -11.87 34.24 -12.23
CA PHE A 155 -12.29 35.57 -12.65
C PHE A 155 -11.74 35.89 -14.05
N ASP A 156 -12.49 36.72 -14.78
CA ASP A 156 -12.16 37.21 -16.13
C ASP A 156 -11.05 38.28 -16.05
N THR A 157 -9.88 37.86 -15.58
CA THR A 157 -8.67 38.70 -15.59
C THR A 157 -7.99 38.60 -16.95
N GLU A 158 -7.64 39.76 -17.51
CA GLU A 158 -7.07 39.95 -18.84
C GLU A 158 -6.01 38.89 -19.15
N MET A 159 -6.28 38.18 -20.24
CA MET A 159 -5.61 36.94 -20.62
C MET A 159 -4.10 37.14 -20.74
N SER A 160 -3.34 36.22 -20.15
CA SER A 160 -2.01 35.92 -20.65
C SER A 160 -2.09 35.64 -22.16
N ASN A 161 -1.03 35.92 -22.91
CA ASN A 161 -1.00 35.80 -24.39
C ASN A 161 -1.38 34.40 -24.95
N PHE A 162 -1.60 33.40 -24.11
CA PHE A 162 -2.04 32.04 -24.48
C PHE A 162 -3.48 31.70 -24.11
N GLY A 163 -4.18 32.52 -23.31
CA GLY A 163 -5.49 32.18 -22.75
C GLY A 163 -5.41 30.98 -21.79
N GLY A 164 -6.41 30.79 -20.93
CA GLY A 164 -6.47 29.58 -20.09
C GLY A 164 -6.54 28.32 -20.96
N CYS A 165 -5.65 27.34 -20.75
CA CYS A 165 -5.64 26.09 -21.50
C CYS A 165 -6.69 25.12 -20.94
N GLU A 166 -7.98 25.48 -21.03
CA GLU A 166 -9.07 24.64 -20.51
C GLU A 166 -9.16 23.32 -21.29
N LEU A 167 -8.99 22.21 -20.57
CA LEU A 167 -9.12 20.88 -21.16
C LEU A 167 -10.56 20.60 -21.57
N SER A 168 -10.74 20.18 -22.82
CA SER A 168 -12.00 19.77 -23.41
C SER A 168 -12.01 18.27 -23.67
N THR A 169 -13.17 17.62 -23.53
CA THR A 169 -13.34 16.22 -23.96
C THR A 169 -13.45 16.15 -25.48
N ILE A 170 -13.00 15.05 -26.09
CA ILE A 170 -13.03 14.88 -27.55
C ILE A 170 -14.47 14.94 -28.07
N GLN A 171 -15.41 14.32 -27.37
CA GLN A 171 -16.82 14.36 -27.76
C GLN A 171 -17.40 15.78 -27.76
N SER A 172 -16.92 16.70 -26.89
CA SER A 172 -17.40 18.09 -26.86
C SER A 172 -16.95 18.92 -28.06
N LEU A 173 -15.96 18.44 -28.82
CA LEU A 173 -15.40 19.13 -29.98
C LEU A 173 -16.25 18.98 -31.25
N VAL A 174 -17.20 18.03 -31.26
CA VAL A 174 -18.02 17.76 -32.44
C VAL A 174 -18.79 19.03 -32.84
N GLY A 175 -18.57 19.50 -34.06
CA GLY A 175 -19.18 20.73 -34.58
C GLY A 175 -18.57 22.03 -34.07
N GLN A 176 -17.52 21.98 -33.25
CA GLN A 176 -16.76 23.17 -32.86
C GLN A 176 -15.61 23.44 -33.81
N SER A 177 -15.14 24.69 -33.84
CA SER A 177 -13.97 25.11 -34.62
C SER A 177 -13.06 26.00 -33.78
N GLY A 178 -11.77 26.04 -34.13
CA GLY A 178 -10.76 26.84 -33.44
C GLY A 178 -9.81 26.01 -32.58
N ARG A 179 -8.91 26.69 -31.85
CA ARG A 179 -7.92 26.04 -30.98
C ARG A 179 -8.60 25.52 -29.71
N ARG A 180 -8.26 24.28 -29.34
CA ARG A 180 -8.74 23.58 -28.14
C ARG A 180 -7.60 22.78 -27.54
N TRP A 181 -7.69 22.53 -26.24
CA TRP A 181 -6.73 21.73 -25.49
C TRP A 181 -7.40 20.43 -25.09
N VAL A 182 -6.77 19.31 -25.40
CA VAL A 182 -7.32 17.97 -25.17
C VAL A 182 -6.26 17.14 -24.50
N MET A 183 -6.68 16.32 -23.54
CA MET A 183 -5.85 15.29 -22.96
C MET A 183 -6.38 13.93 -23.43
N GLY A 184 -5.49 13.08 -23.90
CA GLY A 184 -5.83 11.75 -24.39
C GLY A 184 -4.63 10.81 -24.39
N VAL A 185 -4.88 9.56 -24.73
CA VAL A 185 -3.89 8.54 -25.01
C VAL A 185 -3.66 8.53 -26.52
N ILE A 186 -2.39 8.64 -26.93
CA ILE A 186 -2.02 8.50 -28.34
C ILE A 186 -1.89 7.00 -28.65
N SER A 187 -2.57 6.55 -29.70
CA SER A 187 -2.49 5.20 -30.22
C SER A 187 -2.24 5.23 -31.72
N GLN A 188 -1.60 4.17 -32.23
CA GLN A 188 -1.39 3.97 -33.65
C GLN A 188 -2.02 2.63 -34.01
N LEU A 189 -3.20 2.69 -34.64
CA LEU A 189 -3.93 1.49 -35.06
C LEU A 189 -3.45 0.99 -36.43
N GLU A 190 -3.12 1.93 -37.32
CA GLU A 190 -2.62 1.68 -38.66
C GLU A 190 -1.30 2.44 -38.89
N ASP A 191 -0.45 1.97 -39.79
CA ASP A 191 0.81 2.63 -40.10
C ASP A 191 0.57 4.03 -40.67
N GLY A 192 1.16 5.05 -40.04
CA GLY A 192 1.01 6.45 -40.44
C GLY A 192 -0.23 7.16 -39.91
N HIS A 193 -1.17 6.45 -39.27
CA HIS A 193 -2.40 7.03 -38.71
C HIS A 193 -2.37 7.01 -37.18
N PHE A 194 -2.28 8.20 -36.58
CA PHE A 194 -2.32 8.38 -35.13
C PHE A 194 -3.71 8.78 -34.69
N TYR A 195 -4.12 8.25 -33.55
CA TYR A 195 -5.38 8.57 -32.91
C TYR A 195 -5.11 9.08 -31.50
N LEU A 196 -5.92 10.05 -31.07
CA LEU A 196 -5.98 10.51 -29.70
C LEU A 196 -7.31 10.04 -29.11
N GLU A 197 -7.26 9.31 -28.00
CA GLU A 197 -8.42 8.73 -27.34
C GLU A 197 -8.57 9.25 -25.90
N ASP A 198 -9.78 9.62 -25.52
CA ASP A 198 -10.15 9.93 -24.13
C ASP A 198 -11.27 9.00 -23.65
N LEU A 199 -11.87 9.28 -22.49
CA LEU A 199 -12.97 8.43 -21.97
C LEU A 199 -14.28 8.54 -22.76
N THR A 200 -14.36 9.44 -23.74
CA THR A 200 -15.58 9.79 -24.48
C THR A 200 -15.52 9.37 -25.95
N ALA A 201 -14.40 9.58 -26.62
CA ALA A 201 -14.25 9.31 -28.05
C ALA A 201 -12.76 9.18 -28.45
N ALA A 202 -12.55 8.78 -29.70
CA ALA A 202 -11.26 8.81 -30.37
C ALA A 202 -11.32 9.72 -31.60
N VAL A 203 -10.23 10.43 -31.89
CA VAL A 203 -10.10 11.28 -33.07
C VAL A 203 -8.73 11.06 -33.71
N GLU A 204 -8.68 11.02 -35.04
CA GLU A 204 -7.43 10.97 -35.78
C GLU A 204 -6.67 12.29 -35.65
N VAL A 205 -5.35 12.23 -35.45
CA VAL A 205 -4.49 13.40 -35.25
C VAL A 205 -3.30 13.39 -36.19
N ASP A 206 -3.04 14.53 -36.83
CA ASP A 206 -1.84 14.77 -37.62
C ASP A 206 -0.73 15.35 -36.74
N LEU A 207 0.32 14.57 -36.50
CA LEU A 207 1.47 14.94 -35.69
C LEU A 207 2.68 15.43 -36.54
N SER A 208 2.54 15.59 -37.85
CA SER A 208 3.63 15.97 -38.77
C SER A 208 4.31 17.31 -38.43
N LYS A 209 3.58 18.22 -37.78
CA LYS A 209 4.05 19.54 -37.36
C LYS A 209 4.32 19.64 -35.86
N ALA A 210 4.28 18.53 -35.12
CA ALA A 210 4.54 18.53 -33.70
C ALA A 210 6.03 18.77 -33.43
N ILE A 211 6.32 19.64 -32.46
CA ILE A 211 7.69 19.87 -31.97
C ILE A 211 7.79 19.15 -30.62
N SER A 212 8.74 18.23 -30.51
CA SER A 212 9.06 17.58 -29.24
C SER A 212 9.88 18.56 -28.38
N PHE A 213 9.40 18.87 -27.19
CA PHE A 213 10.18 19.58 -26.17
C PHE A 213 10.79 18.50 -25.27
N ILE A 214 12.09 18.26 -25.43
CA ILE A 214 12.91 17.42 -24.54
C ILE A 214 13.67 18.34 -23.59
#